data_AF-H2CET1-F1
#
_entry.id   AF-H2CET1-F1
#
_cell.length_a   1.000
_cell.length_b   1.000
_cell.length_c   1.000
_cell.angle_alpha   90.00
_cell.angle_beta   90.00
_cell.angle_gamma   90.00
#
_symmetry.space_group_name_H-M   'P 1'
#
loop_
_entity.id
_entity.type
_entity.pdbx_description
1 polymer ?
#
loop_
_entity_poly.entity_id
_entity_poly.type
_entity_poly.pdbx_seq_one_letter_code
_entity_poly.pdbx_strand_id
1 'polypeptide(L)'
;MLQRIMIAGMAALLATCASVDSVNGGEQLEGWKREGEIDVYYVKTPARASELAINKGDPAMMKTTCMESSKLQALDNIIRKMVGESLEAQSGMLDGQTTNYAITSLRNGQIKGVQQKECAPTGEGGSWQNCECVHYVSGPNLKKQIQIEVTKAAER
;
A
#
# COMPACT_ATOMS: atom_id res chain seq x y z
N MET A 1 -31.70 -13.60 61.04
CA MET A 1 -31.90 -14.77 60.16
C MET A 1 -32.31 -14.25 58.79
N LEU A 2 -31.57 -14.67 57.74
CA LEU A 2 -31.94 -14.68 56.31
C LEU A 2 -32.17 -13.30 55.64
N GLN A 3 -31.65 -12.95 54.46
CA GLN A 3 -30.92 -13.70 53.44
C GLN A 3 -30.31 -12.68 52.45
N ARG A 4 -29.02 -12.87 52.12
CA ARG A 4 -28.33 -12.18 51.04
C ARG A 4 -28.85 -12.72 49.71
N ILE A 5 -29.24 -11.86 48.77
CA ILE A 5 -29.42 -12.24 47.37
C ILE A 5 -28.40 -11.45 46.54
N MET A 6 -27.36 -12.17 46.13
CA MET A 6 -26.47 -11.77 45.04
C MET A 6 -27.26 -11.84 43.74
N ILE A 7 -27.25 -10.76 42.95
CA ILE A 7 -27.51 -10.82 41.52
C ILE A 7 -26.18 -10.53 40.85
N ALA A 8 -25.49 -11.62 40.50
CA ALA A 8 -24.32 -11.60 39.64
C ALA A 8 -24.78 -11.17 38.25
N GLY A 9 -24.36 -9.96 37.83
CA GLY A 9 -24.52 -9.49 36.47
C GLY A 9 -23.76 -10.43 35.53
N MET A 10 -24.49 -11.13 34.67
CA MET A 10 -23.94 -11.86 33.53
C MET A 10 -23.19 -10.86 32.65
N ALA A 11 -21.86 -10.86 32.75
CA ALA A 11 -21.00 -10.29 31.74
C ALA A 11 -21.21 -11.10 30.46
N ALA A 12 -22.01 -10.55 29.54
CA ALA A 12 -22.07 -11.01 28.17
C ALA A 12 -20.67 -10.81 27.56
N LEU A 13 -19.89 -11.89 27.52
CA LEU A 13 -18.73 -12.01 26.66
C LEU A 13 -19.23 -11.98 25.21
N LEU A 14 -19.38 -10.78 24.68
CA LEU A 14 -19.41 -10.57 23.24
C LEU A 14 -18.04 -11.02 22.73
N ALA A 15 -17.98 -12.25 22.21
CA ALA A 15 -16.89 -12.68 21.36
C ALA A 15 -16.88 -11.74 20.15
N THR A 16 -16.02 -10.73 20.20
CA THR A 16 -15.67 -9.97 19.01
C THR A 16 -14.93 -10.94 18.10
N CYS A 17 -15.65 -11.49 17.12
CA CYS A 17 -15.04 -11.99 15.91
C CYS A 17 -14.29 -10.81 15.29
N ALA A 18 -13.02 -10.65 15.61
CA ALA A 18 -12.14 -9.71 14.94
C ALA A 18 -11.94 -10.25 13.51
N SER A 19 -12.86 -9.89 12.62
CA SER A 19 -12.55 -9.86 11.19
C SER A 19 -11.37 -8.89 11.04
N VAL A 20 -10.22 -9.44 10.63
CA VAL A 20 -9.04 -8.64 10.32
C VAL A 20 -9.35 -7.92 9.00
N ASP A 21 -10.11 -6.83 9.08
CA ASP A 21 -10.72 -6.13 7.93
C ASP A 21 -9.80 -5.11 7.25
N SER A 22 -8.51 -5.07 7.59
CA SER A 22 -7.56 -4.18 6.91
C SER A 22 -6.13 -4.63 7.16
N VAL A 23 -5.24 -4.17 6.29
CA VAL A 23 -3.82 -4.23 6.58
C VAL A 23 -3.55 -3.29 7.75
N ASN A 24 -3.19 -3.84 8.90
CA ASN A 24 -3.11 -3.12 10.17
C ASN A 24 -2.12 -1.94 10.04
N GLY A 25 -2.57 -0.70 10.31
CA GLY A 25 -1.72 0.50 10.25
C GLY A 25 -1.54 1.12 8.86
N GLY A 26 -2.39 0.78 7.89
CA GLY A 26 -2.23 1.14 6.48
C GLY A 26 -1.91 2.60 6.12
N GLU A 27 -2.44 3.60 6.83
CA GLU A 27 -2.05 5.01 6.63
C GLU A 27 -0.70 5.38 7.28
N GLN A 28 -0.37 4.77 8.42
CA GLN A 28 0.89 5.03 9.12
C GLN A 28 2.10 4.42 8.41
N LEU A 29 1.85 3.45 7.54
CA LEU A 29 2.87 2.74 6.77
C LEU A 29 3.30 3.50 5.52
N GLU A 30 2.45 4.30 4.88
CA GLU A 30 2.79 4.98 3.62
C GLU A 30 3.92 6.00 3.76
N GLY A 31 4.66 6.19 2.66
CA GLY A 31 5.72 7.20 2.55
C GLY A 31 7.12 6.68 2.84
N TRP A 32 8.07 7.62 2.90
CA TRP A 32 9.48 7.31 3.20
C TRP A 32 9.68 6.84 4.63
N LYS A 33 10.40 5.74 4.79
CA LYS A 33 10.97 5.22 6.03
C LYS A 33 12.46 4.96 5.84
N ARG A 34 13.19 4.91 6.95
CA ARG A 34 14.60 4.52 6.97
C ARG A 34 14.75 3.24 7.78
N GLU A 35 15.23 2.19 7.13
CA GLU A 35 15.48 0.89 7.75
C GLU A 35 16.99 0.63 7.75
N GLY A 36 17.65 1.02 8.85
CA GLY A 36 19.11 1.07 8.92
C GLY A 36 19.67 2.13 7.97
N GLU A 37 20.48 1.69 7.00
CA GLU A 37 21.07 2.57 5.98
C GLU A 37 20.28 2.61 4.67
N ILE A 38 19.15 1.89 4.60
CA ILE A 38 18.35 1.75 3.40
C ILE A 38 17.13 2.68 3.49
N ASP A 39 16.88 3.42 2.41
CA ASP A 39 15.64 4.16 2.25
C ASP A 39 14.57 3.21 1.70
N VAL A 40 13.41 3.20 2.33
CA VAL A 40 12.26 2.38 1.92
C VAL A 40 11.07 3.31 1.69
N TYR A 41 10.37 3.14 0.57
CA TYR A 41 9.13 3.85 0.30
C TYR A 41 7.98 2.86 0.23
N TYR A 42 7.01 3.02 1.12
CA TYR A 42 5.84 2.16 1.23
C TYR A 42 4.61 2.80 0.58
N VAL A 43 3.79 1.98 -0.07
CA VAL A 43 2.46 2.37 -0.54
C VAL A 43 1.44 1.30 -0.17
N LYS A 44 0.24 1.73 0.16
CA LYS A 44 -0.92 0.86 0.30
C LYS A 44 -1.74 0.92 -0.99
N THR A 45 -2.09 -0.23 -1.53
CA THR A 45 -2.77 -0.32 -2.82
C THR A 45 -3.98 -1.26 -2.74
N PRO A 46 -5.21 -0.72 -2.76
CA PRO A 46 -6.40 -1.52 -2.91
C PRO A 46 -6.47 -2.10 -4.34
N ALA A 47 -7.05 -3.28 -4.47
CA ALA A 47 -7.27 -3.92 -5.76
C ALA A 47 -8.49 -4.83 -5.74
N ARG A 48 -8.85 -5.29 -6.93
CA ARG A 48 -9.94 -6.24 -7.16
C ARG A 48 -9.39 -7.46 -7.91
N ALA A 49 -9.90 -8.63 -7.56
CA ALA A 49 -9.66 -9.86 -8.32
C ALA A 49 -10.19 -9.74 -9.76
N SER A 50 -9.67 -10.58 -10.67
CA SER A 50 -10.19 -10.63 -12.03
C SER A 50 -11.63 -11.12 -12.07
N GLU A 51 -12.44 -10.58 -13.00
CA GLU A 51 -13.84 -11.01 -13.17
C GLU A 51 -13.95 -12.52 -13.48
N LEU A 52 -12.96 -13.10 -14.16
CA LEU A 52 -12.89 -14.54 -14.39
C LEU A 52 -12.82 -15.34 -13.07
N ALA A 53 -11.97 -14.90 -12.14
CA ALA A 53 -11.82 -15.54 -10.85
C ALA A 53 -13.08 -15.41 -10.01
N ILE A 54 -13.69 -14.22 -10.03
CA ILE A 54 -14.93 -13.89 -9.33
C ILE A 54 -16.08 -14.77 -9.83
N ASN A 55 -16.28 -14.83 -11.14
CA ASN A 55 -17.35 -15.61 -11.77
C ASN A 55 -17.19 -17.12 -11.55
N LYS A 56 -15.96 -17.61 -11.43
CA LYS A 56 -15.68 -19.02 -11.10
C LYS A 56 -15.87 -19.36 -9.62
N GLY A 57 -15.98 -18.37 -8.75
CA GLY A 57 -16.05 -18.59 -7.30
C GLY A 57 -14.78 -19.24 -6.73
N ASP A 58 -13.62 -19.10 -7.40
CA ASP A 58 -12.36 -19.74 -7.00
C ASP A 58 -11.56 -18.83 -6.06
N PRO A 59 -11.47 -19.15 -4.75
CA PRO A 59 -10.82 -18.26 -3.77
C PRO A 59 -9.31 -18.14 -3.99
N ALA A 60 -8.65 -19.20 -4.49
CA ALA A 60 -7.22 -19.17 -4.77
C ALA A 60 -6.93 -18.27 -5.96
N MET A 61 -7.74 -18.38 -7.02
CA MET A 61 -7.63 -17.51 -8.19
C MET A 61 -7.95 -16.05 -7.86
N MET A 62 -8.96 -15.81 -7.01
CA MET A 62 -9.28 -14.45 -6.56
C MET A 62 -8.11 -13.82 -5.81
N LYS A 63 -7.53 -14.57 -4.85
CA LYS A 63 -6.34 -14.11 -4.11
C LYS A 63 -5.19 -13.75 -5.03
N THR A 64 -4.78 -14.66 -5.91
CA THR A 64 -3.65 -14.42 -6.82
C THR A 64 -3.90 -13.24 -7.75
N THR A 65 -5.08 -13.16 -8.38
CA THR A 65 -5.38 -12.08 -9.33
C THR A 65 -5.56 -10.73 -8.66
N CYS A 66 -6.09 -10.69 -7.43
CA CYS A 66 -6.18 -9.46 -6.67
C CYS A 66 -4.80 -8.93 -6.26
N MET A 67 -3.93 -9.80 -5.74
CA MET A 67 -2.56 -9.44 -5.36
C MET A 67 -1.75 -8.95 -6.56
N GLU A 68 -1.88 -9.61 -7.72
CA GLU A 68 -1.21 -9.19 -8.95
C GLU A 68 -1.71 -7.82 -9.43
N SER A 69 -3.04 -7.60 -9.42
CA SER A 69 -3.62 -6.30 -9.73
C SER A 69 -3.11 -5.21 -8.79
N SER A 70 -3.02 -5.50 -7.49
CA SER A 70 -2.47 -4.56 -6.50
C SER A 70 -1.01 -4.22 -6.79
N LYS A 71 -0.18 -5.22 -7.12
CA LYS A 71 1.23 -5.03 -7.46
C LYS A 71 1.42 -4.14 -8.70
N LEU A 72 0.63 -4.36 -9.74
CA LEU A 72 0.68 -3.55 -10.97
C LEU A 72 0.33 -2.08 -10.70
N GLN A 73 -0.72 -1.84 -9.90
CA GLN A 73 -1.12 -0.49 -9.50
C GLN A 73 -0.08 0.16 -8.57
N ALA A 74 0.54 -0.61 -7.69
CA ALA A 74 1.51 -0.10 -6.72
C ALA A 74 2.76 0.48 -7.38
N LEU A 75 3.26 -0.12 -8.47
CA LEU A 75 4.42 0.40 -9.20
C LEU A 75 4.19 1.83 -9.69
N ASP A 76 3.05 2.04 -10.35
CA ASP A 76 2.66 3.35 -10.87
C ASP A 76 2.44 4.37 -9.75
N ASN A 77 1.77 3.94 -8.67
CA ASN A 77 1.48 4.79 -7.52
C ASN A 77 2.75 5.21 -6.76
N ILE A 78 3.68 4.28 -6.52
CA ILE A 78 4.95 4.55 -5.84
C ILE A 78 5.73 5.63 -6.59
N ILE A 79 5.90 5.48 -7.91
CA ILE A 79 6.67 6.43 -8.71
C ILE A 79 6.03 7.83 -8.65
N ARG A 80 4.71 7.90 -8.86
CA ARG A 80 3.98 9.19 -8.85
C ARG A 80 4.06 9.87 -7.49
N LYS A 81 3.85 9.14 -6.39
CA LYS A 81 3.91 9.71 -5.04
C LYS A 81 5.33 10.19 -4.69
N MET A 82 6.37 9.40 -5.00
CA MET A 82 7.75 9.82 -4.73
C MET A 82 8.18 11.05 -5.54
N VAL A 83 7.71 11.17 -6.80
CA VAL A 83 7.92 12.39 -7.60
C VAL A 83 7.17 13.56 -6.98
N GLY A 84 5.88 13.40 -6.67
CA GLY A 84 5.07 14.44 -6.02
C GLY A 84 5.69 14.97 -4.72
N GLU A 85 6.06 14.08 -3.80
CA GLU A 85 6.74 14.46 -2.56
C GLU A 85 8.09 15.15 -2.80
N SER A 86 8.83 14.74 -3.85
CA SER A 86 10.10 15.39 -4.20
C SER A 86 9.89 16.81 -4.72
N LEU A 87 8.80 17.06 -5.44
CA LEU A 87 8.43 18.39 -5.95
C LEU A 87 7.99 19.32 -4.84
N GLU A 88 7.11 18.83 -3.96
CA GLU A 88 6.69 19.55 -2.77
C GLU A 88 7.89 19.94 -1.90
N ALA A 89 8.83 19.01 -1.67
CA ALA A 89 10.05 19.26 -0.91
C ALA A 89 10.99 20.28 -1.58
N GLN A 90 10.97 20.38 -2.91
CA GLN A 90 11.77 21.35 -3.66
C GLN A 90 11.07 22.71 -3.83
N SER A 91 9.85 22.89 -3.29
CA SER A 91 8.98 24.05 -3.57
C SER A 91 8.80 24.31 -5.07
N GLY A 92 8.99 23.28 -5.89
CA GLY A 92 9.00 23.36 -7.34
C GLY A 92 7.65 22.97 -7.89
N MET A 93 7.08 23.81 -8.75
CA MET A 93 5.91 23.45 -9.53
C MET A 93 6.39 23.04 -10.92
N LEU A 94 6.50 21.73 -11.17
CA LEU A 94 6.74 21.23 -12.51
C LEU A 94 5.45 21.26 -13.33
N ASP A 95 5.58 21.57 -14.61
CA ASP A 95 4.51 21.31 -15.54
C ASP A 95 4.28 19.79 -15.72
N GLY A 96 3.15 19.43 -16.33
CA GLY A 96 2.78 18.03 -16.53
C GLY A 96 3.71 17.26 -17.48
N GLN A 97 4.42 17.94 -18.38
CA GLN A 97 5.37 17.28 -19.29
C GLN A 97 6.64 16.87 -18.54
N THR A 98 7.18 17.77 -17.73
CA THR A 98 8.39 17.54 -16.96
C THR A 98 8.19 16.48 -15.87
N THR A 99 7.01 16.46 -15.27
CA THR A 99 6.60 15.40 -14.33
C THR A 99 6.55 14.03 -15.02
N ASN A 100 5.99 13.95 -16.23
CA ASN A 100 5.97 12.70 -17.00
C ASN A 100 7.36 12.24 -17.42
N TYR A 101 8.28 13.16 -17.69
CA TYR A 101 9.67 12.83 -17.96
C TYR A 101 10.35 12.21 -16.73
N ALA A 102 10.19 12.82 -15.54
CA ALA A 102 10.71 12.28 -14.29
C ALA A 102 10.16 10.87 -13.99
N ILE A 103 8.85 10.67 -14.13
CA ILE A 103 8.19 9.36 -13.94
C ILE A 103 8.80 8.31 -14.89
N THR A 104 9.00 8.67 -16.16
CA THR A 104 9.55 7.76 -17.17
C THR A 104 11.00 7.40 -16.88
N SER A 105 11.84 8.38 -16.50
CA SER A 105 13.24 8.15 -16.12
C SER A 105 13.32 7.16 -14.95
N LEU A 106 12.54 7.40 -13.91
CA LEU A 106 12.50 6.58 -12.70
C LEU A 106 12.02 5.16 -12.96
N ARG A 107 10.99 4.98 -13.80
CA ARG A 107 10.49 3.66 -14.19
C ARG A 107 11.54 2.85 -14.96
N ASN A 108 12.33 3.49 -15.81
CA ASN A 108 13.28 2.81 -16.68
C ASN A 108 14.65 2.58 -16.02
N GLY A 109 15.01 3.38 -15.01
CA GLY A 109 16.30 3.31 -14.34
C GLY A 109 16.21 2.75 -12.92
N GLN A 110 15.70 3.58 -12.01
CA GLN A 110 15.84 3.44 -10.56
C GLN A 110 14.85 2.43 -9.96
N ILE A 111 13.65 2.29 -10.54
CA ILE A 111 12.58 1.45 -9.99
C ILE A 111 12.14 0.44 -11.04
N LYS A 112 12.63 -0.80 -10.90
CA LYS A 112 12.33 -1.90 -11.84
C LYS A 112 11.14 -2.78 -11.43
N GLY A 113 10.58 -2.52 -10.26
CA GLY A 113 9.48 -3.29 -9.70
C GLY A 113 9.28 -2.98 -8.23
N VAL A 114 8.20 -3.52 -7.67
CA VAL A 114 7.83 -3.34 -6.26
C VAL A 114 7.84 -4.69 -5.55
N GLN A 115 8.17 -4.66 -4.26
CA GLN A 115 8.08 -5.80 -3.36
C GLN A 115 6.78 -5.72 -2.58
N GLN A 116 6.16 -6.85 -2.29
CA GLN A 116 4.98 -6.90 -1.42
C GLN A 116 5.43 -7.19 0.02
N LYS A 117 4.95 -6.41 0.98
CA LYS A 117 5.17 -6.65 2.41
C LYS A 117 4.06 -7.51 3.00
N GLU A 118 2.82 -7.08 2.83
CA GLU A 118 1.64 -7.70 3.42
C GLU A 118 0.42 -7.48 2.51
N CYS A 119 -0.55 -8.39 2.60
CA CYS A 119 -1.81 -8.24 1.87
C CYS A 119 -2.94 -8.97 2.58
N ALA A 120 -4.11 -8.36 2.60
CA ALA A 120 -5.30 -8.88 3.23
C ALA A 120 -6.53 -8.74 2.30
N PRO A 121 -7.50 -9.66 2.39
CA PRO A 121 -8.79 -9.47 1.76
C PRO A 121 -9.54 -8.31 2.43
N THR A 122 -10.33 -7.58 1.65
CA THR A 122 -11.21 -6.50 2.15
C THR A 122 -12.67 -6.72 1.77
N GLY A 123 -12.99 -7.86 1.14
CA GLY A 123 -14.37 -8.26 0.88
C GLY A 123 -15.05 -8.86 2.11
N GLU A 124 -16.38 -8.81 2.13
CA GLU A 124 -17.19 -9.43 3.18
C GLU A 124 -16.80 -10.90 3.43
N GLY A 125 -16.75 -11.29 4.71
CA GLY A 125 -16.38 -12.66 5.11
C GLY A 125 -14.93 -13.05 4.81
N GLY A 126 -14.01 -12.08 4.61
CA GLY A 126 -12.62 -12.36 4.25
C GLY A 126 -12.44 -12.77 2.79
N SER A 127 -13.38 -12.37 1.93
CA SER A 127 -13.34 -12.65 0.49
C SER A 127 -12.24 -11.88 -0.21
N TRP A 128 -11.46 -12.58 -1.04
CA TRP A 128 -10.41 -12.00 -1.89
C TRP A 128 -10.91 -11.33 -3.17
N GLN A 129 -12.23 -11.12 -3.31
CA GLN A 129 -12.78 -10.31 -4.38
C GLN A 129 -12.16 -8.92 -4.40
N ASN A 130 -11.97 -8.33 -3.22
CA ASN A 130 -11.18 -7.12 -3.04
C ASN A 130 -10.05 -7.43 -2.06
N CYS A 131 -8.94 -6.75 -2.22
CA CYS A 131 -7.80 -6.85 -1.31
C CYS A 131 -7.14 -5.49 -1.15
N GLU A 132 -6.40 -5.36 -0.07
CA GLU A 132 -5.51 -4.25 0.17
C GLU A 132 -4.13 -4.83 0.47
N CYS A 133 -3.12 -4.39 -0.28
CA CYS A 133 -1.75 -4.82 -0.06
C CYS A 133 -0.83 -3.63 0.17
N VAL A 134 0.19 -3.82 1.00
CA VAL A 134 1.30 -2.87 1.17
C VAL A 134 2.46 -3.35 0.31
N HIS A 135 2.92 -2.46 -0.56
CA HIS A 135 4.07 -2.66 -1.42
C HIS A 135 5.16 -1.65 -1.09
N TYR A 136 6.40 -1.95 -1.46
CA TYR A 136 7.51 -1.05 -1.26
C TYR A 136 8.58 -1.14 -2.33
N VAL A 137 9.36 -0.08 -2.41
CA VAL A 137 10.67 -0.04 -3.06
C VAL A 137 11.71 0.34 -2.03
N SER A 138 12.91 -0.22 -2.16
CA SER A 138 14.00 0.07 -1.24
C SER A 138 15.32 0.18 -1.98
N GLY A 139 16.23 0.98 -1.43
CA GLY A 139 17.57 1.11 -1.98
C GLY A 139 18.46 2.05 -1.17
N PRO A 140 19.78 1.92 -1.31
CA PRO A 140 20.72 2.82 -0.65
C PRO A 140 20.58 4.23 -1.22
N ASN A 141 20.34 5.22 -0.35
CA ASN A 141 20.14 6.62 -0.73
C ASN A 141 19.03 6.84 -1.77
N LEU A 142 18.04 5.93 -1.86
CA LEU A 142 17.01 5.96 -2.89
C LEU A 142 16.30 7.32 -2.90
N LYS A 143 15.94 7.87 -1.73
CA LYS A 143 15.25 9.16 -1.65
C LYS A 143 16.03 10.28 -2.33
N LYS A 144 17.34 10.32 -2.09
CA LYS A 144 18.24 11.30 -2.72
C LYS A 144 18.37 11.06 -4.22
N GLN A 145 18.42 9.81 -4.67
CA GLN A 145 18.46 9.49 -6.10
C GLN A 145 17.18 9.96 -6.82
N ILE A 146 16.00 9.77 -6.22
CA ILE A 146 14.74 10.28 -6.77
C ILE A 146 14.78 11.80 -6.88
N GLN A 147 15.20 12.50 -5.82
CA GLN A 147 15.31 13.96 -5.84
C GLN A 147 16.20 14.46 -6.97
N ILE A 148 17.36 13.82 -7.18
CA ILE A 148 18.28 14.16 -8.28
C ILE A 148 17.62 13.98 -9.65
N GLU A 149 16.89 12.89 -9.88
CA GLU A 149 16.21 12.67 -11.17
C GLU A 149 15.08 13.66 -11.42
N VAL A 150 14.35 14.03 -10.36
CA VAL A 150 13.31 15.06 -10.45
C VAL A 150 13.92 16.44 -10.76
N THR A 151 15.05 16.80 -10.13
CA THR A 151 15.75 18.06 -10.44
C THR A 151 16.29 18.06 -11.87
N LYS A 152 16.90 16.96 -12.33
CA LYS A 152 17.34 16.83 -13.73
C LYS A 152 16.20 16.97 -14.74
N ALA A 153 15.00 16.53 -14.37
CA ALA A 153 13.82 16.75 -15.20
C ALA A 153 13.46 18.24 -15.22
N ALA A 154 13.46 18.90 -14.06
CA ALA A 154 13.12 20.32 -13.90
C ALA A 154 13.99 21.29 -14.71
N GLU A 155 15.25 20.92 -14.95
CA GLU A 155 16.24 21.75 -15.66
C GLU A 155 16.22 21.58 -17.19
N ARG A 156 15.31 20.77 -17.73
CA ARG A 156 15.15 20.55 -19.18
C ARG A 156 14.06 21.44 -19.76
#